data_AF-A0A2N5GSP0-F1
#
_entry.id   AF-A0A2N5GSP0-F1
#
_cell.length_a   1.000
_cell.length_b   1.000
_cell.length_c   1.000
_cell.angle_alpha   90.00
_cell.angle_beta   90.00
_cell.angle_gamma   90.00
#
_symmetry.space_group_name_H-M   'P 1'
#
loop_
_entity.id
_entity.type
_entity.pdbx_description
1 polymer ?
#
loop_
_entity_poly.entity_id
_entity_poly.type
_entity_poly.pdbx_seq_one_letter_code
_entity_poly.pdbx_strand_id
1 'polypeptide(L)'
;MIEENLTSKLQEYCQRHPSYITDFYPQLTGEFSEEVDALFKDYIEQSAAEASNRKKYYNVCRIIKLYKKACGKIKADGLIEALKQKYERRPAFVDELGKIK
;
A
#
# COMPACT_ATOMS: atom_id res chain seq x y z
N MET A 1 -1.29 29.55 -7.22
CA MET A 1 -2.41 28.86 -6.55
C MET A 1 -3.07 27.86 -7.50
N ILE A 2 -2.31 26.95 -8.12
CA ILE A 2 -2.86 25.97 -9.08
C ILE A 2 -2.59 24.52 -8.62
N GLU A 3 -1.63 24.28 -7.73
CA GLU A 3 -1.22 22.93 -7.32
C GLU A 3 -2.21 22.25 -6.35
N GLU A 4 -2.84 22.99 -5.43
CA GLU A 4 -3.75 22.38 -4.43
C GLU A 4 -4.98 21.70 -5.04
N ASN A 5 -5.50 22.20 -6.18
CA ASN A 5 -6.76 21.69 -6.74
C ASN A 5 -6.60 20.37 -7.52
N LEU A 6 -5.40 20.11 -8.07
CA LEU A 6 -5.12 18.89 -8.82
C LEU A 6 -4.87 17.72 -7.85
N THR A 7 -4.18 18.00 -6.75
CA THR A 7 -3.79 16.97 -5.79
C THR A 7 -4.94 16.48 -4.94
N SER A 8 -5.83 17.37 -4.48
CA SER A 8 -7.05 16.94 -3.77
C SER A 8 -7.96 16.07 -4.64
N LYS A 9 -8.04 16.35 -5.95
CA LYS A 9 -8.77 15.50 -6.90
C LYS A 9 -8.10 14.16 -7.08
N LEU A 10 -6.77 14.11 -7.20
CA LEU A 10 -6.04 12.85 -7.33
C LEU A 10 -6.15 11.99 -6.07
N GLN A 11 -6.17 12.62 -4.90
CA GLN A 11 -6.38 11.99 -3.61
C GLN A 11 -7.79 11.38 -3.51
N GLU A 12 -8.83 12.16 -3.81
CA GLU A 12 -10.22 11.65 -3.88
C GLU A 12 -10.34 10.51 -4.90
N TYR A 13 -9.66 10.61 -6.03
CA TYR A 13 -9.70 9.61 -7.08
C TYR A 13 -8.97 8.32 -6.67
N CYS A 14 -7.84 8.42 -5.97
CA CYS A 14 -7.11 7.27 -5.41
C CYS A 14 -7.87 6.65 -4.23
N GLN A 15 -8.60 7.44 -3.43
CA GLN A 15 -9.50 6.91 -2.39
C GLN A 15 -10.64 6.09 -3.01
N ARG A 16 -11.21 6.57 -4.12
CA ARG A 16 -12.27 5.86 -4.85
C ARG A 16 -11.76 4.64 -5.61
N HIS A 17 -10.51 4.70 -6.09
CA HIS A 17 -9.87 3.60 -6.81
C HIS A 17 -8.43 3.38 -6.33
N PRO A 18 -8.26 2.65 -5.21
CA PRO A 18 -6.96 2.42 -4.60
C PRO A 18 -5.93 1.75 -5.51
N SER A 19 -6.39 1.04 -6.55
CA SER A 19 -5.52 0.47 -7.58
C SER A 19 -4.70 1.52 -8.34
N TYR A 20 -5.17 2.75 -8.47
CA TYR A 20 -4.47 3.79 -9.23
C TYR A 20 -3.30 4.41 -8.47
N ILE A 21 -3.22 4.21 -7.15
CA ILE A 21 -2.05 4.69 -6.40
C ILE A 21 -0.76 4.04 -6.90
N THR A 22 -0.85 2.83 -7.47
CA THR A 22 0.32 2.14 -8.06
C THR A 22 0.86 2.86 -9.28
N ASP A 23 0.03 3.64 -9.97
CA ASP A 23 0.36 4.31 -11.22
C ASP A 23 0.73 5.78 -11.00
N PHE A 24 0.12 6.43 -9.99
CA PHE A 24 0.32 7.86 -9.73
C PHE A 24 1.30 8.19 -8.61
N TYR A 25 1.70 7.22 -7.76
CA TYR A 25 2.65 7.51 -6.67
C TYR A 25 3.96 8.21 -7.11
N PRO A 26 4.57 7.96 -8.30
CA PRO A 26 5.82 8.62 -8.68
C PRO A 26 5.68 10.15 -8.85
N GLN A 27 4.46 10.64 -9.06
CA GLN A 27 4.15 12.06 -9.20
C GLN A 27 3.83 12.72 -7.84
N LEU A 28 3.60 11.91 -6.80
CA LEU A 28 3.16 12.35 -5.47
C LEU A 28 4.27 12.26 -4.40
N THR A 29 5.44 11.68 -4.70
CA THR A 29 6.53 11.45 -3.74
C THR A 29 7.29 12.71 -3.27
N GLY A 30 6.86 13.92 -3.68
CA GLY A 30 7.43 15.20 -3.25
C GLY A 30 6.77 15.74 -1.96
N GLU A 31 5.79 16.63 -2.12
CA GLU A 31 5.09 17.29 -1.01
C GLU A 31 4.05 16.41 -0.29
N PHE A 32 3.63 15.28 -0.89
CA PHE A 32 2.50 14.48 -0.40
C PHE A 32 2.91 13.15 0.25
N SER A 33 4.15 13.04 0.77
CA SER A 33 4.69 11.76 1.25
C SER A 33 3.88 11.13 2.41
N GLU A 34 3.23 11.95 3.24
CA GLU A 34 2.39 11.47 4.35
C GLU A 34 1.01 10.99 3.88
N GLU A 35 0.40 11.69 2.92
CA GLU A 35 -0.89 11.31 2.37
C GLU A 35 -0.79 10.04 1.51
N VAL A 36 0.25 9.95 0.69
CA VAL A 36 0.57 8.74 -0.08
C VAL A 36 0.80 7.55 0.85
N ASP A 37 1.49 7.77 1.96
CA ASP A 37 1.70 6.75 2.99
C ASP A 37 0.36 6.26 3.58
N ALA A 38 -0.52 7.18 3.99
CA ALA A 38 -1.84 6.84 4.51
C ALA A 38 -2.70 6.07 3.50
N LEU A 39 -2.74 6.50 2.23
CA LEU A 39 -3.52 5.83 1.19
C LEU A 39 -2.98 4.42 0.88
N PHE A 40 -1.65 4.25 0.82
CA PHE A 40 -1.07 2.92 0.62
C PHE A 40 -1.40 1.99 1.78
N LYS A 41 -1.30 2.47 3.03
CA LYS A 41 -1.66 1.69 4.22
C LYS A 41 -3.10 1.22 4.16
N ASP A 42 -4.03 2.13 3.91
CA ASP A 42 -5.46 1.82 3.81
C ASP A 42 -5.74 0.80 2.70
N TYR A 43 -5.16 0.99 1.50
CA TYR A 43 -5.33 0.05 0.39
C TYR A 43 -4.76 -1.34 0.70
N ILE A 44 -3.58 -1.40 1.33
CA ILE A 44 -2.95 -2.66 1.70
C ILE A 44 -3.80 -3.37 2.76
N GLU A 45 -4.33 -2.64 3.75
CA GLU A 45 -5.19 -3.21 4.79
C GLU A 45 -6.49 -3.78 4.21
N GLN A 46 -7.18 -3.03 3.36
CA GLN A 46 -8.40 -3.49 2.68
C GLN A 46 -8.11 -4.72 1.82
N SER A 47 -7.06 -4.66 1.00
CA SER A 47 -6.64 -5.78 0.15
C SER A 47 -6.29 -7.02 0.96
N ALA A 48 -5.62 -6.86 2.12
CA ALA A 48 -5.26 -7.95 3.01
C ALA A 48 -6.48 -8.56 3.72
N ALA A 49 -7.46 -7.72 4.11
CA ALA A 49 -8.69 -8.16 4.73
C ALA A 49 -9.51 -9.04 3.76
N GLU A 50 -9.64 -8.60 2.50
CA GLU A 50 -10.36 -9.31 1.44
C GLU A 50 -9.59 -10.53 0.86
N ALA A 51 -8.29 -10.64 1.15
CA ALA A 51 -7.46 -11.71 0.64
C ALA A 51 -7.79 -13.04 1.32
N SER A 52 -8.35 -13.96 0.53
CA SER A 52 -8.73 -15.31 0.96
C SER A 52 -8.01 -16.43 0.19
N ASN A 53 -7.17 -16.08 -0.78
CA ASN A 53 -6.47 -17.05 -1.62
C ASN A 53 -5.07 -16.56 -2.02
N ARG A 54 -4.23 -17.49 -2.51
CA ARG A 54 -2.84 -17.21 -2.91
C ARG A 54 -2.74 -16.08 -3.94
N LYS A 55 -3.63 -16.01 -4.94
CA LYS A 55 -3.61 -14.93 -5.95
C LYS A 55 -3.80 -13.56 -5.31
N LYS A 56 -4.75 -13.44 -4.37
CA LYS A 56 -4.97 -12.20 -3.62
C LYS A 56 -3.79 -11.87 -2.71
N TYR A 57 -3.17 -12.86 -2.05
CA TYR A 57 -1.94 -12.63 -1.27
C TYR A 57 -0.80 -12.09 -2.15
N TYR A 58 -0.60 -12.64 -3.35
CA TYR A 58 0.38 -12.10 -4.29
C TYR A 58 0.09 -10.64 -4.67
N ASN A 59 -1.20 -10.29 -4.85
CA ASN A 59 -1.58 -8.90 -5.12
C ASN A 59 -1.21 -7.98 -3.94
N VAL A 60 -1.53 -8.38 -2.71
CA VAL A 60 -1.14 -7.62 -1.51
C VAL A 60 0.37 -7.43 -1.44
N CYS A 61 1.14 -8.50 -1.63
CA CYS A 61 2.62 -8.41 -1.65
C CYS A 61 3.14 -7.51 -2.77
N ARG A 62 2.48 -7.46 -3.93
CA ARG A 62 2.82 -6.54 -5.03
C ARG A 62 2.58 -5.08 -4.64
N ILE A 63 1.46 -4.78 -3.97
CA ILE A 63 1.15 -3.42 -3.48
C ILE A 63 2.18 -3.00 -2.42
N ILE A 64 2.54 -3.88 -1.47
CA ILE A 64 3.57 -3.61 -0.45
C ILE A 64 4.93 -3.29 -1.10
N LYS A 65 5.31 -3.99 -2.18
CA LYS A 65 6.56 -3.69 -2.92
C LYS A 65 6.53 -2.29 -3.55
N LEU A 66 5.37 -1.82 -3.99
CA LEU A 66 5.21 -0.47 -4.53
C LEU A 66 5.26 0.58 -3.41
N TYR A 67 4.57 0.33 -2.31
CA TYR A 67 4.67 1.14 -1.10
C TYR A 67 6.12 1.29 -0.62
N LYS A 68 6.91 0.21 -0.63
CA LYS A 68 8.35 0.25 -0.33
C LYS A 68 9.14 1.17 -1.25
N LYS A 69 8.79 1.23 -2.54
CA LYS A 69 9.42 2.15 -3.50
C LYS A 69 8.96 3.60 -3.30
N ALA A 70 7.70 3.81 -2.91
CA ALA A 70 7.09 5.12 -2.74
C ALA A 70 7.51 5.80 -1.42
N CYS A 71 7.41 5.07 -0.31
CA CYS A 71 7.53 5.60 1.05
C CYS A 71 8.80 5.11 1.78
N GLY A 72 9.59 4.28 1.11
CA GLY A 72 10.87 3.77 1.62
C GLY A 72 10.77 2.47 2.43
N LYS A 73 11.93 1.84 2.61
CA LYS A 73 12.05 0.52 3.23
C LYS A 73 11.61 0.49 4.70
N ILE A 74 11.98 1.47 5.50
CA ILE A 74 11.68 1.50 6.94
C ILE A 74 10.16 1.43 7.18
N LYS A 75 9.40 2.27 6.46
CA LYS A 75 7.94 2.31 6.55
C LYS A 75 7.29 1.02 6.05
N ALA A 76 7.83 0.41 4.99
CA ALA A 76 7.35 -0.86 4.46
C ALA A 76 7.59 -2.04 5.40
N ASP A 77 8.79 -2.15 5.97
CA ASP A 77 9.15 -3.24 6.87
C ASP A 77 8.27 -3.17 8.14
N GLY A 78 7.99 -1.98 8.67
CA GLY A 78 7.06 -1.80 9.80
C GLY A 78 5.63 -2.24 9.48
N LEU A 79 5.12 -1.94 8.27
CA LEU A 79 3.80 -2.38 7.83
C LEU A 79 3.73 -3.90 7.64
N ILE A 80 4.79 -4.52 7.09
CA ILE A 80 4.88 -5.97 6.91
C ILE A 80 4.79 -6.68 8.25
N GLU A 81 5.54 -6.23 9.26
CA GLU A 81 5.50 -6.83 10.59
C GLU A 81 4.12 -6.66 11.26
N ALA A 82 3.48 -5.50 11.12
CA ALA A 82 2.12 -5.28 11.60
C ALA A 82 1.11 -6.25 10.94
N LEU A 83 1.23 -6.47 9.63
CA LEU A 83 0.37 -7.42 8.91
C LEU A 83 0.64 -8.87 9.32
N LYS A 84 1.90 -9.26 9.53
CA LYS A 84 2.25 -10.60 10.01
C LYS A 84 1.64 -10.89 11.38
N GLN A 85 1.69 -9.92 12.29
CA GLN A 85 1.05 -10.03 13.61
C GLN A 85 -0.48 -10.10 13.48
N LYS A 86 -1.09 -9.16 12.74
CA LYS A 86 -2.55 -9.11 12.54
C LYS A 86 -3.11 -10.38 11.90
N TYR A 87 -2.37 -11.00 10.99
CA TYR A 87 -2.77 -12.19 10.24
C TYR A 87 -1.96 -13.44 10.61
N GLU A 88 -1.47 -13.55 11.85
CA GLU A 88 -0.66 -14.70 12.32
C GLU A 88 -1.35 -16.06 12.08
N ARG A 89 -2.69 -16.08 12.11
CA ARG A 89 -3.52 -17.28 11.87
C ARG A 89 -3.68 -17.63 10.38
N ARG A 90 -3.04 -16.88 9.48
CA ARG A 90 -3.00 -17.11 8.03
C ARG A 90 -1.56 -17.44 7.60
N PRO A 91 -1.03 -18.64 7.91
CA PRO A 91 0.38 -18.97 7.72
C PRO A 91 0.84 -18.85 6.25
N ALA A 92 -0.04 -19.20 5.30
CA ALA A 92 0.24 -19.00 3.88
C ALA A 92 0.44 -17.53 3.50
N PHE A 93 -0.29 -16.61 4.15
CA PHE A 93 -0.13 -15.19 3.88
C PHE A 93 1.13 -14.64 4.54
N VAL A 94 1.40 -15.02 5.79
CA VAL A 94 2.63 -14.68 6.53
C VAL A 94 3.87 -15.14 5.75
N ASP A 95 3.85 -16.35 5.18
CA ASP A 95 4.91 -16.87 4.31
C ASP A 95 5.14 -15.99 3.08
N GLU A 96 4.08 -15.55 2.39
CA GLU A 96 4.21 -14.62 1.25
C GLU A 96 4.77 -13.25 1.67
N LEU A 97 4.35 -12.73 2.83
CA LEU A 97 4.88 -11.48 3.38
C LEU A 97 6.38 -11.60 3.71
N GLY A 98 6.82 -12.74 4.23
CA GLY A 98 8.23 -13.03 4.54
C GLY A 98 9.16 -13.07 3.32
N LYS A 99 8.61 -13.25 2.12
CA LYS A 99 9.38 -13.27 0.86
C LYS A 99 9.69 -11.88 0.31
N ILE A 100 9.14 -10.82 0.90
CA ILE A 100 9.38 -9.44 0.48
C ILE A 100 10.74 -8.99 1.02
N LYS A 101 11.73 -8.80 0.14
CA LYS A 101 13.09 -8.33 0.47
C LYS A 101 13.28 -6.84 0.20
#